data_AF-A0A5C7Z4E8-F1
#
_entry.id   AF-A0A5C7Z4E8-F1
#
_cell.length_a   1.000
_cell.length_b   1.000
_cell.length_c   1.000
_cell.angle_alpha   90.00
_cell.angle_beta   90.00
_cell.angle_gamma   90.00
#
_symmetry.space_group_name_H-M   'P 1'
#
loop_
_entity.id
_entity.type
_entity.pdbx_description
1 polymer ?
#
loop_
_entity_poly.entity_id
_entity_poly.type
_entity_poly.pdbx_seq_one_letter_code
_entity_poly.pdbx_strand_id
1 'polypeptide(L)'
;MLSVQLKPALAEDNFTHRRVSMALIIDILRASREIFYFINLLKKQSATDQNALSGSLNEVGEVIKDMFDKLTAGFFPVGCCQKLDLLSHQLYFQLEVVLGPEHAQALADKLKQTHRVELLHREFSSGIIDQRELVLLDEAAGHFSATSKMLQA
;
A
#
# COMPACT_ATOMS: atom_id res chain seq x y z
N MET A 1 53.01 5.32 -9.80
CA MET A 1 51.77 5.10 -10.56
C MET A 1 50.70 4.61 -9.59
N LEU A 2 49.81 5.50 -9.16
CA LEU A 2 48.69 5.18 -8.26
C LEU A 2 47.46 4.88 -9.13
N SER A 3 47.17 3.61 -9.33
CA SER A 3 45.92 3.16 -9.95
C SER A 3 44.81 3.24 -8.89
N VAL A 4 44.04 4.33 -8.91
CA VAL A 4 42.81 4.45 -8.12
C VAL A 4 41.78 3.52 -8.74
N GLN A 5 41.55 2.36 -8.11
CA GLN A 5 40.39 1.53 -8.41
C GLN A 5 39.12 2.26 -7.93
N LEU A 6 38.35 2.79 -8.87
CA LEU A 6 36.98 3.25 -8.63
C LEU A 6 36.12 2.03 -8.22
N LYS A 7 35.68 2.02 -6.96
CA LYS A 7 34.74 1.04 -6.38
C LYS A 7 33.39 1.06 -7.12
N PRO A 8 32.69 -0.07 -7.27
CA PRO A 8 31.37 -0.14 -7.87
C PRO A 8 30.28 0.27 -6.86
N ALA A 9 30.24 1.54 -6.45
CA ALA A 9 29.26 2.02 -5.46
C ALA A 9 27.83 2.17 -6.03
N LEU A 10 27.67 2.25 -7.36
CA LEU A 10 26.37 2.49 -8.00
C LEU A 10 25.47 1.25 -8.09
N ALA A 11 26.02 0.04 -8.03
CA ALA A 11 25.24 -1.19 -8.18
C ALA A 11 24.60 -1.67 -6.86
N GLU A 12 25.29 -1.51 -5.73
CA GLU A 12 24.79 -1.92 -4.41
C GLU A 12 23.67 -1.01 -3.89
N ASP A 13 23.75 0.29 -4.21
CA ASP A 13 22.78 1.29 -3.79
C ASP A 13 21.43 1.08 -4.50
N ASN A 14 21.46 0.93 -5.84
CA ASN A 14 20.26 0.65 -6.64
C ASN A 14 19.55 -0.65 -6.25
N PHE A 15 20.30 -1.67 -5.85
CA PHE A 15 19.72 -2.96 -5.43
C PHE A 15 19.02 -2.87 -4.07
N THR A 16 19.56 -2.08 -3.15
CA THR A 16 18.96 -1.85 -1.83
C THR A 16 17.70 -1.01 -1.95
N HIS A 17 17.73 0.04 -2.77
CA HIS A 17 16.60 0.91 -3.05
C HIS A 17 15.44 0.14 -3.69
N ARG A 18 15.69 -0.59 -4.79
CA ARG A 18 14.67 -1.42 -5.46
C ARG A 18 13.92 -2.35 -4.50
N ARG A 19 14.64 -2.95 -3.54
CA ARG A 19 14.04 -3.83 -2.52
C ARG A 19 13.08 -3.07 -1.60
N VAL A 20 13.41 -1.84 -1.21
CA VAL A 20 12.60 -1.03 -0.31
C VAL A 20 11.35 -0.53 -1.02
N SER A 21 11.41 -0.05 -2.25
CA SER A 21 10.18 0.41 -2.92
C SER A 21 9.29 -0.74 -3.38
N MET A 22 9.88 -1.86 -3.82
CA MET A 22 9.09 -3.06 -4.14
C MET A 22 8.39 -3.64 -2.92
N ALA A 23 9.03 -3.63 -1.75
CA ALA A 23 8.35 -4.13 -0.58
C ALA A 23 7.16 -3.24 -0.14
N LEU A 24 7.12 -1.93 -0.46
CA LEU A 24 5.89 -1.13 -0.26
C LEU A 24 4.74 -1.65 -1.11
N ILE A 25 4.98 -1.79 -2.41
CA ILE A 25 3.97 -2.27 -3.35
C ILE A 25 3.45 -3.65 -2.92
N ILE A 26 4.37 -4.54 -2.53
CA ILE A 26 4.04 -5.89 -2.05
C ILE A 26 3.26 -5.85 -0.74
N ASP A 27 3.61 -4.97 0.21
CA ASP A 27 2.93 -4.88 1.50
C ASP A 27 1.48 -4.40 1.32
N ILE A 28 1.27 -3.37 0.48
CA ILE A 28 -0.08 -2.88 0.11
C ILE A 28 -0.88 -4.00 -0.58
N LEU A 29 -0.28 -4.70 -1.54
CA LEU A 29 -0.94 -5.80 -2.24
C LEU A 29 -1.32 -6.94 -1.27
N ARG A 30 -0.41 -7.31 -0.37
CA ARG A 30 -0.66 -8.34 0.65
C ARG A 30 -1.80 -7.93 1.59
N ALA A 31 -1.78 -6.70 2.09
CA ALA A 31 -2.86 -6.18 2.93
C ALA A 31 -4.22 -6.26 2.21
N SER A 32 -4.27 -5.84 0.95
CA SER A 32 -5.50 -5.88 0.14
C SER A 32 -6.05 -7.30 -0.02
N ARG A 33 -5.17 -8.29 -0.26
CA ARG A 33 -5.53 -9.70 -0.45
C ARG A 33 -5.93 -10.38 0.85
N GLU A 34 -5.24 -10.09 1.95
CA GLU A 34 -5.56 -10.64 3.27
C GLU A 34 -6.90 -10.10 3.78
N ILE A 35 -7.16 -8.80 3.61
CA ILE A 35 -8.46 -8.20 3.94
C ILE A 35 -9.57 -8.84 3.10
N PHE A 36 -9.34 -9.03 1.80
CA PHE A 36 -10.28 -9.73 0.93
C PHE A 36 -10.52 -11.18 1.39
N TYR A 37 -9.46 -11.90 1.79
CA TYR A 37 -9.57 -13.26 2.33
C TYR A 37 -10.47 -13.33 3.57
N PHE A 38 -10.40 -12.31 4.45
CA PHE A 38 -11.22 -12.24 5.66
C PHE A 38 -12.65 -11.74 5.44
N ILE A 39 -13.11 -11.49 4.21
CA ILE A 39 -14.43 -10.91 3.92
C ILE A 39 -15.59 -11.64 4.63
N ASN A 40 -15.55 -12.96 4.70
CA ASN A 40 -16.60 -13.76 5.35
C ASN A 40 -16.63 -13.59 6.87
N LEU A 41 -15.49 -13.28 7.51
CA LEU A 41 -15.45 -12.91 8.93
C LEU A 41 -15.93 -11.48 9.11
N LEU A 42 -15.48 -10.56 8.25
CA LEU A 42 -15.85 -9.13 8.31
C LEU A 42 -17.37 -8.92 8.14
N LYS A 43 -18.04 -9.73 7.31
CA LYS A 43 -19.50 -9.76 7.13
C LYS A 43 -20.30 -10.19 8.37
N LYS A 44 -19.65 -10.72 9.42
CA LYS A 44 -20.33 -11.11 10.68
C LYS A 44 -20.51 -9.95 11.65
N GLN A 45 -19.92 -8.80 11.37
CA GLN A 45 -20.06 -7.60 12.19
C GLN A 45 -21.46 -6.99 12.09
N SER A 46 -21.74 -5.99 12.92
CA SER A 46 -22.97 -5.22 12.79
C SER A 46 -23.02 -4.47 11.45
N ALA A 47 -24.21 -4.15 10.93
CA ALA A 47 -24.33 -3.39 9.69
C ALA A 47 -23.65 -2.01 9.78
N THR A 48 -23.66 -1.39 10.97
CA THR A 48 -22.96 -0.13 11.22
C THR A 48 -21.45 -0.28 11.04
N ASP A 49 -20.86 -1.32 11.60
CA ASP A 49 -19.41 -1.58 11.51
C ASP A 49 -19.00 -2.00 10.09
N GLN A 50 -19.85 -2.78 9.41
CA GLN A 50 -19.64 -3.15 8.01
C GLN A 50 -19.63 -1.91 7.10
N ASN A 51 -20.58 -0.98 7.31
CA ASN A 51 -20.63 0.28 6.56
C ASN A 51 -19.41 1.18 6.86
N ALA A 52 -19.01 1.27 8.13
CA ALA A 52 -17.84 2.05 8.52
C ALA A 52 -16.55 1.48 7.91
N LEU A 53 -16.36 0.15 7.96
CA LEU A 53 -15.22 -0.52 7.36
C LEU A 53 -15.26 -0.42 5.83
N SER A 54 -16.44 -0.59 5.22
CA SER A 54 -16.62 -0.41 3.78
C SER A 54 -16.19 0.97 3.31
N GLY A 55 -16.56 2.03 4.04
CA GLY A 55 -16.14 3.40 3.77
C GLY A 55 -14.62 3.54 3.80
N SER A 56 -13.97 3.09 4.88
CA SER A 56 -12.51 3.13 5.01
C SER A 56 -11.79 2.37 3.89
N LEU A 57 -12.28 1.16 3.55
CA LEU A 57 -11.67 0.34 2.49
C LEU A 57 -11.82 0.99 1.12
N ASN A 58 -12.97 1.64 0.84
CA ASN A 58 -13.12 2.39 -0.40
C ASN A 58 -12.13 3.55 -0.47
N GLU A 59 -11.99 4.31 0.62
CA GLU A 59 -11.09 5.45 0.68
C GLU A 59 -9.62 5.03 0.53
N VAL A 60 -9.21 3.90 1.14
CA VAL A 60 -7.87 3.32 0.90
C VAL A 60 -7.67 2.96 -0.57
N GLY A 61 -8.68 2.32 -1.19
CA GLY A 61 -8.63 1.99 -2.62
C GLY A 61 -8.47 3.23 -3.49
N GLU A 62 -9.22 4.29 -3.23
CA GLU A 62 -9.14 5.56 -3.95
C GLU A 62 -7.77 6.23 -3.79
N VAL A 63 -7.19 6.23 -2.58
CA VAL A 63 -5.87 6.83 -2.33
C VAL A 63 -4.76 6.06 -3.03
N ILE A 64 -4.82 4.73 -3.04
CA ILE A 64 -3.84 3.89 -3.77
C ILE A 64 -3.99 4.09 -5.27
N LYS A 65 -5.22 4.20 -5.77
CA LYS A 65 -5.50 4.46 -7.19
C LYS A 65 -4.95 5.82 -7.62
N ASP A 66 -5.22 6.87 -6.85
CA ASP A 66 -4.69 8.22 -7.06
C ASP A 66 -3.15 8.21 -7.03
N MET A 67 -2.54 7.44 -6.13
CA MET A 67 -1.08 7.26 -6.10
C MET A 67 -0.56 6.64 -7.40
N PHE A 68 -1.17 5.55 -7.86
CA PHE A 68 -0.80 4.89 -9.12
C PHE A 68 -0.95 5.84 -10.33
N ASP A 69 -2.09 6.52 -10.44
CA ASP A 69 -2.38 7.44 -11.55
C ASP A 69 -1.39 8.62 -11.57
N LYS A 70 -1.05 9.19 -10.40
CA LYS A 70 -0.04 10.25 -10.31
C LYS A 70 1.37 9.76 -10.66
N LEU A 71 1.79 8.63 -10.11
CA LEU A 71 3.11 8.06 -10.39
C LEU A 71 3.29 7.74 -11.88
N THR A 72 2.30 7.12 -12.51
CA THR A 72 2.34 6.79 -13.94
C THR A 72 2.30 8.03 -14.84
N ALA A 73 1.68 9.12 -14.39
CA ALA A 73 1.74 10.43 -15.05
C ALA A 73 3.05 11.21 -14.78
N GLY A 74 3.97 10.66 -13.98
CA GLY A 74 5.25 11.30 -13.64
C GLY A 74 5.13 12.38 -12.56
N PHE A 75 4.03 12.40 -11.80
CA PHE A 75 3.80 13.33 -10.71
C PHE A 75 4.08 12.68 -9.35
N PHE A 76 4.61 13.48 -8.43
CA PHE A 76 4.72 13.08 -7.04
C PHE A 76 3.32 13.01 -6.39
N PRO A 77 2.95 11.90 -5.73
CA PRO A 77 1.63 11.71 -5.13
C PRO A 77 1.45 12.46 -3.81
N VAL A 78 1.37 13.80 -3.89
CA VAL A 78 1.17 14.69 -2.74
C VAL A 78 -0.10 14.31 -1.99
N GLY A 79 -0.01 14.20 -0.67
CA GLY A 79 -1.16 13.94 0.22
C GLY A 79 -1.48 12.46 0.44
N CYS A 80 -1.07 11.56 -0.46
CA CYS A 80 -1.38 10.14 -0.37
C CYS A 80 -0.77 9.51 0.89
N CYS A 81 0.45 9.91 1.26
CA CYS A 81 1.12 9.39 2.46
C CYS A 81 0.34 9.70 3.74
N GLN A 82 -0.04 10.96 3.95
CA GLN A 82 -0.76 11.35 5.17
C GLN A 82 -2.14 10.69 5.24
N LYS A 83 -2.82 10.55 4.11
CA LYS A 83 -4.12 9.86 4.04
C LYS A 83 -3.98 8.37 4.38
N LEU A 84 -3.01 7.67 3.80
CA LEU A 84 -2.78 6.26 4.11
C LEU A 84 -2.39 6.04 5.58
N ASP A 85 -1.62 6.96 6.17
CA ASP A 85 -1.30 6.91 7.60
C ASP A 85 -2.58 6.98 8.44
N LEU A 86 -3.42 7.98 8.20
CA LEU A 86 -4.66 8.16 8.95
C LEU A 86 -5.60 6.95 8.77
N LEU A 87 -5.76 6.49 7.53
CA LEU A 87 -6.59 5.33 7.21
C LEU A 87 -6.06 4.03 7.82
N SER A 88 -4.74 3.87 7.95
CA SER A 88 -4.14 2.69 8.59
C SER A 88 -4.52 2.61 10.08
N HIS A 89 -4.52 3.74 10.79
CA HIS A 89 -4.97 3.79 12.18
C HIS A 89 -6.47 3.52 12.31
N GLN A 90 -7.27 4.07 11.40
CA GLN A 90 -8.72 3.80 11.38
C GLN A 90 -9.03 2.32 11.11
N LEU A 91 -8.33 1.72 10.14
CA LEU A 91 -8.48 0.30 9.81
C LEU A 91 -8.06 -0.61 10.96
N TYR A 92 -7.02 -0.26 11.73
CA TYR A 92 -6.64 -1.01 12.92
C TYR A 92 -7.84 -1.21 13.86
N PHE A 93 -8.49 -0.11 14.28
CA PHE A 93 -9.61 -0.18 15.23
C PHE A 93 -10.81 -0.94 14.66
N GLN A 94 -11.07 -0.79 13.35
CA GLN A 94 -12.19 -1.49 12.70
C GLN A 94 -11.92 -2.99 12.54
N LEU A 95 -10.67 -3.40 12.28
CA LEU A 95 -10.30 -4.79 12.08
C LEU A 95 -10.05 -5.54 13.39
N GLU A 96 -9.59 -4.84 14.44
CA GLU A 96 -9.25 -5.42 15.75
C GLU A 96 -10.43 -6.21 16.34
N VAL A 97 -11.64 -5.67 16.22
CA VAL A 97 -12.87 -6.25 16.76
C VAL A 97 -13.14 -7.65 16.20
N VAL A 98 -12.70 -7.94 14.97
CA VAL A 98 -12.98 -9.21 14.26
C VAL A 98 -11.78 -10.13 14.17
N LEU A 99 -10.63 -9.57 13.84
CA LEU A 99 -9.40 -10.33 13.53
C LEU A 99 -8.47 -10.45 14.75
N GLY A 100 -8.77 -9.71 15.82
CA GLY A 100 -7.90 -9.56 16.97
C GLY A 100 -6.78 -8.53 16.72
N PRO A 101 -6.15 -8.05 17.81
CA PRO A 101 -5.20 -6.94 17.77
C PRO A 101 -3.96 -7.25 16.93
N GLU A 102 -3.46 -8.48 16.98
CA GLU A 102 -2.24 -8.88 16.25
C GLU A 102 -2.42 -8.79 14.73
N HIS A 103 -3.51 -9.36 14.20
CA HIS A 103 -3.79 -9.34 12.76
C HIS A 103 -4.16 -7.94 12.28
N ALA A 104 -4.96 -7.21 13.06
CA ALA A 104 -5.33 -5.83 12.74
C ALA A 104 -4.09 -4.92 12.66
N GLN A 105 -3.18 -5.04 13.63
CA GLN A 105 -1.93 -4.28 13.63
C GLN A 105 -1.06 -4.64 12.44
N ALA A 106 -0.89 -5.93 12.15
CA ALA A 106 -0.09 -6.38 11.00
C ALA A 106 -0.62 -5.85 9.66
N LEU A 107 -1.94 -5.76 9.50
CA LEU A 107 -2.57 -5.18 8.31
C LEU A 107 -2.43 -3.66 8.25
N ALA A 108 -2.63 -2.98 9.37
CA ALA A 108 -2.42 -1.54 9.47
C ALA A 108 -0.97 -1.14 9.15
N ASP A 109 0.01 -1.86 9.68
CA ASP A 109 1.44 -1.59 9.47
C ASP A 109 1.86 -1.75 7.99
N LYS A 110 1.22 -2.68 7.26
CA LYS A 110 1.44 -2.83 5.81
C LYS A 110 0.96 -1.62 5.00
N LEU A 111 -0.08 -0.92 5.48
CA LEU A 111 -0.59 0.31 4.87
C LEU A 111 0.15 1.56 5.38
N LYS A 112 0.64 1.52 6.61
CA LYS A 112 1.38 2.58 7.28
C LYS A 112 2.81 2.70 6.76
N GLN A 113 2.94 3.12 5.50
CA GLN A 113 4.23 3.15 4.81
C GLN A 113 4.56 4.51 4.18
N THR A 114 4.28 5.54 4.96
CA THR A 114 4.40 6.96 4.64
C THR A 114 5.77 7.39 4.12
N HIS A 115 6.86 6.75 4.56
CA HIS A 115 8.23 7.14 4.20
C HIS A 115 8.72 6.53 2.89
N ARG A 116 8.00 5.58 2.29
CA ARG A 116 8.47 4.81 1.12
C ARG A 116 7.94 5.35 -0.20
N VAL A 117 6.96 6.25 -0.18
CA VAL A 117 6.34 6.79 -1.41
C VAL A 117 7.27 7.78 -2.13
N GLU A 118 8.03 8.59 -1.39
CA GLU A 118 9.07 9.44 -1.98
C GLU A 118 10.15 8.63 -2.67
N LEU A 119 10.56 7.53 -2.02
CA LEU A 119 11.52 6.61 -2.58
C LEU A 119 10.95 5.90 -3.82
N LEU A 120 9.70 5.43 -3.77
CA LEU A 120 9.00 4.84 -4.89
C LEU A 120 8.95 5.79 -6.10
N HIS A 121 8.58 7.06 -5.89
CA HIS A 121 8.54 8.05 -6.98
C HIS A 121 9.93 8.28 -7.58
N ARG A 122 10.97 8.39 -6.75
CA ARG A 122 12.36 8.55 -7.23
C ARG A 122 12.79 7.34 -8.06
N GLU A 123 12.53 6.13 -7.58
CA GLU A 123 12.94 4.88 -8.25
C GLU A 123 12.16 4.60 -9.52
N PHE A 124 10.87 4.96 -9.55
CA PHE A 124 10.09 4.90 -10.77
C PHE A 124 10.60 5.92 -11.80
N SER A 125 10.87 7.15 -11.36
CA SER A 125 11.39 8.22 -12.23
C SER A 125 12.79 7.90 -12.79
N SER A 126 13.61 7.13 -12.05
CA SER A 126 14.93 6.70 -12.49
C SER A 126 14.93 5.40 -13.29
N GLY A 127 13.76 4.76 -13.47
CA GLY A 127 13.61 3.49 -14.19
C GLY A 127 14.14 2.26 -13.45
N ILE A 128 14.38 2.37 -12.13
CA ILE A 128 14.72 1.22 -11.26
C ILE A 128 13.50 0.30 -11.10
N ILE A 129 12.31 0.91 -11.01
CA ILE A 129 11.02 0.24 -11.01
C ILE A 129 10.35 0.48 -12.34
N ASP A 130 9.80 -0.58 -12.93
CA ASP A 130 9.06 -0.48 -14.18
C ASP A 130 7.55 -0.31 -13.94
N GLN A 131 6.83 0.07 -15.00
CA GLN A 131 5.39 0.26 -14.92
C GLN A 131 4.64 -1.03 -14.56
N ARG A 132 5.17 -2.21 -14.90
CA ARG A 132 4.52 -3.50 -14.60
C ARG A 132 4.52 -3.76 -13.09
N GLU A 133 5.57 -3.35 -12.40
CA GLU A 133 5.64 -3.39 -10.94
C GLU A 133 4.62 -2.42 -10.31
N LEU A 134 4.43 -1.22 -10.88
CA LEU A 134 3.42 -0.26 -10.39
C LEU A 134 1.96 -0.75 -10.56
N VAL A 135 1.66 -1.57 -11.58
CA VAL A 135 0.30 -2.11 -11.79
C VAL A 135 -0.21 -2.89 -10.57
N LEU A 136 0.67 -3.42 -9.72
CA LEU A 136 0.27 -4.08 -8.48
C LEU A 136 -0.42 -3.13 -7.48
N LEU A 137 -0.16 -1.81 -7.54
CA LEU A 137 -0.91 -0.82 -6.77
C LEU A 137 -2.34 -0.70 -7.29
N ASP A 138 -2.53 -0.70 -8.61
CA ASP A 138 -3.86 -0.68 -9.24
C ASP A 138 -4.66 -1.96 -8.89
N GLU A 139 -3.99 -3.12 -8.91
CA GLU A 139 -4.57 -4.38 -8.45
C GLU A 139 -5.00 -4.30 -6.97
N ALA A 140 -4.14 -3.77 -6.10
CA ALA A 140 -4.46 -3.62 -4.69
C ALA A 140 -5.64 -2.67 -4.45
N ALA A 141 -5.68 -1.54 -5.16
CA ALA A 141 -6.83 -0.62 -5.14
C ALA A 141 -8.13 -1.34 -5.56
N GLY A 142 -8.06 -2.19 -6.59
CA GLY A 142 -9.16 -3.04 -7.03
C GLY A 142 -9.68 -3.98 -5.94
N HIS A 143 -8.79 -4.66 -5.21
CA HIS A 143 -9.18 -5.53 -4.10
C HIS A 143 -9.85 -4.76 -2.96
N PHE A 144 -9.34 -3.58 -2.60
CA PHE A 144 -9.94 -2.72 -1.58
C PHE A 144 -11.36 -2.28 -1.98
N SER A 145 -11.53 -1.79 -3.20
CA SER A 145 -12.85 -1.39 -3.73
C SER A 145 -13.82 -2.57 -3.82
N ALA A 146 -13.34 -3.74 -4.26
CA ALA A 146 -14.16 -4.95 -4.32
C ALA A 146 -14.63 -5.39 -2.92
N THR A 147 -13.71 -5.43 -1.95
CA THR A 147 -14.03 -5.79 -0.56
C THR A 147 -15.03 -4.80 0.04
N SER A 148 -14.82 -3.49 -0.19
CA SER A 148 -15.74 -2.44 0.24
C SER A 148 -17.17 -2.69 -0.25
N LYS A 149 -17.34 -2.95 -1.55
CA LYS A 149 -18.66 -3.24 -2.15
C LYS A 149 -19.29 -4.50 -1.57
N MET A 150 -18.49 -5.53 -1.31
CA MET A 150 -19.00 -6.77 -0.71
C MET A 150 -19.53 -6.56 0.72
N LEU A 151 -19.04 -5.57 1.47
CA LEU A 151 -19.51 -5.24 2.82
C LEU A 151 -20.78 -4.36 2.84
N GLN A 152 -21.16 -3.74 1.72
CA GLN A 152 -22.37 -2.90 1.62
C GLN A 152 -23.64 -3.73 1.34
N ALA A 153 -23.49 -5.02 1.07
CA ALA A 153 -24.54 -5.96 0.68
C ALA A 153 -24.84 -6.97 1.79
#